data_AF-A0A2V5UNV3-F1
#
_entry.id   AF-A0A2V5UNV3-F1
#
_cell.length_a   1.000
_cell.length_b   1.000
_cell.length_c   1.000
_cell.angle_alpha   90.00
_cell.angle_beta   90.00
_cell.angle_gamma   90.00
#
_symmetry.space_group_name_H-M   'P 1'
#
loop_
_entity.id
_entity.type
_entity.pdbx_description
1 polymer ?
#
loop_
_entity_poly.entity_id
_entity_poly.type
_entity_poly.pdbx_seq_one_letter_code
_entity_poly.pdbx_strand_id
1 'polypeptide(L)'
;MLSLFRRIPTISAPTIGFLDLTEGEASIELAADRAAISPLFGSSEDSSFEPPRCNVLFLYCHIEPDGSIRGYNRSVREVIRDSGAAVVVVATENSAESYIASTKKQRYGHANLVMVLDRRGDVFPRFFQRLFTEMKRGVSMPVAWVKLAPQIPGADHADCPDTIFPCEAGQLAFK
;
A
#
# COMPACT_ATOMS: atom_id res chain seq x y z
N MET A 1 7.81 -11.13 35.54
CA MET A 1 6.67 -11.38 34.64
C MET A 1 7.22 -11.42 33.22
N LEU A 2 7.48 -12.61 32.68
CA LEU A 2 8.13 -12.79 31.38
C LEU A 2 7.20 -12.30 30.28
N SER A 3 7.57 -11.19 29.63
CA SER A 3 6.96 -10.73 28.38
C SER A 3 7.21 -11.80 27.31
N LEU A 4 6.16 -12.51 26.92
CA LEU A 4 6.17 -13.35 25.74
C LEU A 4 6.59 -12.48 24.55
N PHE A 5 7.78 -12.73 24.00
CA PHE A 5 8.20 -12.22 22.70
C PHE A 5 7.15 -12.62 21.67
N ARG A 6 6.17 -11.73 21.42
CA ARG A 6 5.14 -11.96 20.42
C ARG A 6 5.86 -11.95 19.07
N ARG A 7 5.99 -13.12 18.45
CA ARG A 7 6.62 -13.25 17.12
C ARG A 7 5.91 -12.32 16.15
N ILE A 8 6.68 -11.54 15.40
CA ILE A 8 6.15 -10.70 14.32
C ILE A 8 5.54 -11.64 13.27
N PRO A 9 4.26 -11.47 12.88
CA PRO A 9 3.69 -12.14 11.71
C PRO A 9 4.58 -11.99 10.47
N THR A 10 4.82 -13.10 9.79
CA THR A 10 5.66 -13.12 8.57
C THR A 10 4.87 -13.69 7.41
N ILE A 11 5.07 -13.10 6.23
CA ILE A 11 4.55 -13.61 4.96
C ILE A 11 5.71 -14.28 4.25
N SER A 12 5.60 -15.60 4.08
CA SER A 12 6.58 -16.39 3.34
C SER A 12 6.33 -16.25 1.84
N ALA A 13 7.38 -16.00 1.07
CA ALA A 13 7.30 -15.87 -0.40
C ALA A 13 6.18 -14.91 -0.86
N PRO A 14 6.24 -13.62 -0.47
CA PRO A 14 5.16 -12.68 -0.69
C PRO A 14 4.85 -12.50 -2.18
N THR A 15 3.57 -12.39 -2.51
CA THR A 15 3.07 -12.08 -3.84
C THR A 15 2.57 -10.65 -3.91
N ILE A 16 2.69 -10.02 -5.08
CA ILE A 16 2.22 -8.66 -5.33
C ILE A 16 1.13 -8.66 -6.40
N GLY A 17 0.13 -7.80 -6.22
CA GLY A 17 -0.90 -7.51 -7.21
C GLY A 17 -0.89 -6.03 -7.61
N PHE A 18 -1.16 -5.76 -8.88
CA PHE A 18 -1.42 -4.41 -9.40
C PHE A 18 -2.84 -4.39 -9.98
N LEU A 19 -3.71 -3.54 -9.42
CA LEU A 19 -5.08 -3.37 -9.88
C LEU A 19 -5.28 -1.95 -10.41
N ASP A 20 -5.54 -1.82 -11.72
CA ASP A 20 -5.87 -0.55 -12.36
C ASP A 20 -7.37 -0.37 -12.54
N LEU A 21 -7.96 0.56 -11.80
CA LEU A 21 -9.35 0.99 -11.92
C LEU A 21 -9.47 2.41 -12.49
N THR A 22 -8.39 2.94 -13.08
CA THR A 22 -8.34 4.28 -13.68
C THR A 22 -8.65 4.28 -15.18
N GLU A 23 -9.10 3.15 -15.72
CA GLU A 23 -9.34 2.98 -17.17
C GLU A 23 -8.09 3.29 -18.03
N GLY A 24 -6.90 3.04 -17.47
CA GLY A 24 -5.61 3.22 -18.15
C GLY A 24 -4.95 4.59 -17.98
N GLU A 25 -5.57 5.53 -17.26
CA GLU A 25 -4.96 6.84 -16.96
C GLU A 25 -3.61 6.70 -16.24
N ALA A 26 -3.51 5.75 -15.29
CA ALA A 26 -2.29 5.51 -14.52
C ALA A 26 -1.33 4.48 -15.18
N SER A 27 -1.50 4.18 -16.47
CA SER A 27 -0.76 3.09 -17.13
C SER A 27 0.76 3.30 -17.15
N ILE A 28 1.22 4.55 -17.24
CA ILE A 28 2.65 4.89 -17.22
C ILE A 28 3.22 4.70 -15.82
N GLU A 29 2.57 5.25 -14.78
CA GLU A 29 2.99 5.07 -13.39
C GLU A 29 2.97 3.59 -13.00
N LEU A 30 1.90 2.86 -13.34
CA LEU A 30 1.77 1.45 -13.06
C LEU A 30 2.91 0.65 -13.70
N ALA A 31 3.22 0.91 -14.97
CA ALA A 31 4.30 0.21 -15.65
C ALA A 31 5.67 0.46 -14.97
N ALA A 32 5.94 1.70 -14.56
CA ALA A 32 7.17 2.06 -13.85
C ALA A 32 7.25 1.42 -12.45
N ASP A 33 6.16 1.50 -11.68
CA ASP A 33 6.06 0.93 -10.34
C ASP A 33 6.21 -0.60 -10.39
N ARG A 34 5.54 -1.26 -11.34
CA ARG A 34 5.66 -2.71 -11.56
C ARG A 34 7.10 -3.10 -11.91
N ALA A 35 7.72 -2.41 -12.86
CA ALA A 35 9.10 -2.68 -13.25
C ALA A 35 10.09 -2.54 -12.08
N ALA A 36 9.86 -1.55 -11.21
CA ALA A 36 10.69 -1.31 -10.04
C ALA A 36 10.44 -2.33 -8.91
N ILE A 37 9.18 -2.67 -8.63
CA ILE A 37 8.77 -3.31 -7.38
C ILE A 37 8.59 -4.83 -7.55
N SER A 38 8.02 -5.31 -8.66
CA SER A 38 7.75 -6.75 -8.87
C SER A 38 8.96 -7.67 -8.70
N PRO A 39 10.21 -7.30 -9.05
CA PRO A 39 11.39 -8.14 -8.80
C PRO A 39 11.64 -8.47 -7.32
N LEU A 40 11.00 -7.74 -6.40
CA LEU A 40 11.05 -8.02 -4.96
C LEU A 40 10.01 -9.06 -4.52
N PHE A 41 9.22 -9.67 -5.39
CA PHE A 41 8.16 -10.60 -5.00
C PHE A 41 8.34 -11.96 -5.69
N GLY A 42 7.73 -13.00 -5.12
CA GLY A 42 7.80 -14.36 -5.70
C GLY A 42 6.97 -14.48 -6.98
N SER A 43 5.85 -13.76 -7.04
CA SER A 43 5.00 -13.61 -8.22
C SER A 43 4.33 -12.25 -8.23
N SER A 44 3.88 -11.84 -9.43
CA SER A 44 3.19 -10.58 -9.69
C SER A 44 1.95 -10.86 -10.52
N GLU A 45 0.80 -10.34 -10.13
CA GLU A 45 -0.45 -10.42 -10.89
C GLU A 45 -0.96 -9.03 -11.25
N ASP A 46 -1.33 -8.83 -12.52
CA ASP A 46 -1.93 -7.60 -13.00
C ASP A 46 -3.41 -7.84 -13.29
N SER A 47 -4.25 -6.86 -12.94
CA SER A 47 -5.68 -6.88 -13.24
C SER A 47 -6.18 -5.46 -13.49
N SER A 48 -7.26 -5.35 -14.26
CA SER A 48 -7.96 -4.08 -14.53
C SER A 48 -9.45 -4.13 -14.18
N PHE A 49 -9.88 -5.15 -13.44
CA PHE A 49 -11.30 -5.35 -13.14
C PHE A 49 -11.55 -5.99 -11.77
N GLU A 50 -11.00 -7.18 -11.52
CA GLU A 50 -11.15 -7.89 -10.24
C GLU A 50 -9.88 -7.75 -9.38
N PRO A 51 -9.99 -7.62 -8.05
CA PRO A 51 -8.83 -7.64 -7.17
C PRO A 51 -8.07 -8.99 -7.26
N PRO A 52 -6.77 -8.99 -7.62
CA PRO A 52 -5.99 -10.22 -7.63
C PRO A 52 -5.74 -10.72 -6.21
N ARG A 53 -5.64 -12.05 -6.04
CA ARG A 53 -5.30 -12.65 -4.74
C ARG A 53 -3.82 -12.47 -4.47
N CYS A 54 -3.48 -11.59 -3.54
CA CYS A 54 -2.09 -11.20 -3.29
C CYS A 54 -1.84 -10.85 -1.82
N ASN A 55 -0.57 -10.74 -1.44
CA ASN A 55 -0.18 -10.29 -0.10
C ASN A 55 -0.01 -8.78 -0.01
N VAL A 56 0.49 -8.17 -1.09
CA VAL A 56 0.65 -6.73 -1.26
C VAL A 56 -0.13 -6.30 -2.49
N LEU A 57 -1.03 -5.33 -2.35
CA LEU A 57 -1.81 -4.79 -3.48
C LEU A 57 -1.44 -3.33 -3.72
N PHE A 58 -1.06 -3.01 -4.95
CA PHE A 58 -1.03 -1.65 -5.47
C PHE A 58 -2.34 -1.40 -6.22
N LEU A 59 -3.17 -0.52 -5.69
CA LEU A 59 -4.47 -0.13 -6.22
C LEU A 59 -4.35 1.25 -6.87
N TYR A 60 -4.58 1.33 -8.16
CA TYR A 60 -4.66 2.59 -8.90
C TYR A 60 -6.14 2.92 -9.08
N CYS A 61 -6.60 3.97 -8.41
CA CYS A 61 -7.99 4.40 -8.49
C CYS A 61 -8.19 5.86 -8.08
N HIS A 62 -9.25 6.49 -8.60
CA HIS A 62 -9.68 7.79 -8.11
C HIS A 62 -10.78 7.61 -7.08
N ILE A 63 -10.61 8.22 -5.91
CA ILE A 63 -11.58 8.24 -4.82
C ILE A 63 -12.35 9.55 -4.88
N GLU A 64 -13.64 9.43 -5.12
CA GLU A 64 -14.55 10.56 -5.17
C GLU A 64 -14.75 11.20 -3.78
N PRO A 65 -15.23 12.45 -3.69
CA PRO A 65 -15.41 13.15 -2.42
C PRO A 65 -16.32 12.43 -1.40
N ASP A 66 -17.21 11.53 -1.86
CA ASP A 66 -18.07 10.71 -1.02
C ASP A 66 -17.39 9.42 -0.50
N GLY A 67 -16.14 9.17 -0.91
CA GLY A 67 -15.33 8.03 -0.54
C GLY A 67 -15.53 6.79 -1.43
N SER A 68 -16.34 6.87 -2.49
CA SER A 68 -16.48 5.82 -3.48
C SER A 68 -15.30 5.81 -4.46
N ILE A 69 -15.07 4.68 -5.14
CA ILE A 69 -14.09 4.60 -6.22
C ILE A 69 -14.80 4.98 -7.53
N ARG A 70 -14.24 5.92 -8.30
CA ARG A 70 -14.77 6.33 -9.60
C ARG A 70 -14.94 5.13 -10.51
N GLY A 71 -16.12 5.00 -11.12
CA GLY A 71 -16.41 3.94 -12.10
C GLY A 71 -16.46 2.52 -11.51
N TYR A 72 -16.39 2.37 -10.17
CA TYR A 72 -16.31 1.06 -9.54
C TYR A 72 -17.31 0.91 -8.39
N ASN A 73 -18.04 -0.19 -8.37
CA ASN A 73 -19.15 -0.41 -7.43
C ASN A 73 -18.70 -0.96 -6.06
N ARG A 74 -17.41 -1.23 -5.88
CA ARG A 74 -16.83 -1.70 -4.63
C ARG A 74 -15.98 -0.61 -3.98
N SER A 75 -16.03 -0.55 -2.66
CA SER A 75 -15.17 0.31 -1.85
C SER A 75 -13.74 -0.24 -1.74
N VAL A 76 -12.80 0.61 -1.34
CA VAL A 76 -11.41 0.20 -1.02
C VAL A 76 -11.39 -0.95 -0.01
N ARG A 77 -12.29 -0.94 0.97
CA ARG A 77 -12.40 -2.02 1.99
C ARG A 77 -12.85 -3.36 1.40
N GLU A 78 -13.74 -3.34 0.42
CA GLU A 78 -14.14 -4.55 -0.30
C GLU A 78 -12.99 -5.08 -1.16
N VAL A 79 -12.25 -4.19 -1.83
CA VAL A 79 -11.03 -4.55 -2.58
C VAL A 79 -9.97 -5.18 -1.67
N ILE A 80 -9.73 -4.63 -0.48
CA ILE A 80 -8.81 -5.21 0.51
C ILE A 80 -9.27 -6.62 0.92
N ARG A 81 -10.57 -6.78 1.25
CA ARG A 81 -11.14 -8.09 1.62
C ARG A 81 -11.01 -9.10 0.49
N ASP A 82 -11.34 -8.70 -0.74
CA ASP A 82 -11.42 -9.58 -1.90
C ASP A 82 -10.04 -9.97 -2.43
N SER A 83 -9.03 -9.11 -2.30
CA SER A 83 -7.63 -9.46 -2.59
C SER A 83 -7.01 -10.34 -1.50
N GLY A 84 -7.43 -10.16 -0.24
CA GLY A 84 -6.77 -10.79 0.92
C GLY A 84 -5.42 -10.17 1.26
N ALA A 85 -5.10 -9.00 0.70
CA ALA A 85 -3.83 -8.32 0.91
C ALA A 85 -3.68 -7.84 2.35
N ALA A 86 -2.51 -8.07 2.93
CA ALA A 86 -2.15 -7.58 4.26
C ALA A 86 -1.52 -6.18 4.21
N VAL A 87 -1.03 -5.77 3.04
CA VAL A 87 -0.55 -4.43 2.73
C VAL A 87 -1.27 -3.94 1.49
N VAL A 88 -1.87 -2.75 1.55
CA VAL A 88 -2.50 -2.12 0.39
C VAL A 88 -1.99 -0.71 0.23
N VAL A 89 -1.64 -0.34 -0.99
CA VAL A 89 -1.19 1.00 -1.38
C VAL A 89 -2.18 1.53 -2.39
N VAL A 90 -2.94 2.57 -2.05
CA VAL A 90 -3.69 3.36 -3.05
C VAL A 90 -2.66 4.26 -3.73
N ALA A 91 -2.17 3.81 -4.89
CA ALA A 91 -0.95 4.30 -5.52
C ALA A 91 -1.14 5.62 -6.28
N THR A 92 -2.36 5.91 -6.70
CA THR A 92 -2.78 7.19 -7.29
C THR A 92 -2.96 8.26 -6.22
N GLU A 93 -2.65 9.50 -6.58
CA GLU A 93 -2.81 10.66 -5.72
C GLU A 93 -4.29 10.96 -5.50
N ASN A 94 -4.70 11.09 -4.24
CA ASN A 94 -6.07 11.48 -3.88
C ASN A 94 -6.04 12.50 -2.74
N SER A 95 -7.12 13.30 -2.63
CA SER A 95 -7.24 14.27 -1.55
C SER A 95 -7.37 13.59 -0.18
N ALA A 96 -6.88 14.27 0.87
CA ALA A 96 -7.03 13.79 2.25
C ALA A 96 -8.52 13.65 2.63
N GLU A 97 -9.37 14.56 2.13
CA GLU A 97 -10.82 14.55 2.35
C GLU A 97 -11.47 13.29 1.76
N SER A 98 -11.10 12.91 0.52
CA SER A 98 -11.56 11.68 -0.13
C SER A 98 -11.17 10.44 0.69
N TYR A 99 -9.94 10.40 1.23
CA TYR A 99 -9.50 9.31 2.10
C TYR A 99 -10.24 9.25 3.44
N ILE A 100 -10.51 10.41 4.06
CA ILE A 100 -11.34 10.47 5.26
C ILE A 100 -12.75 9.94 4.96
N ALA A 101 -13.33 10.28 3.80
CA ALA A 101 -14.64 9.79 3.40
C ALA A 101 -14.65 8.26 3.19
N SER A 102 -13.65 7.72 2.46
CA SER A 102 -13.56 6.29 2.14
C SER A 102 -13.32 5.40 3.37
N THR A 103 -12.72 5.96 4.42
CA THR A 103 -12.38 5.23 5.65
C THR A 103 -13.49 5.25 6.70
N LYS A 104 -14.60 6.00 6.54
CA LYS A 104 -15.71 6.05 7.53
C LYS A 104 -16.45 4.73 7.74
N LYS A 105 -16.37 3.79 6.78
CA LYS A 105 -17.11 2.50 6.81
C LYS A 105 -16.19 1.31 7.17
N GLN A 106 -15.57 1.33 8.35
CA GLN A 106 -14.53 0.36 8.78
C GLN A 106 -15.04 -1.04 9.20
N ARG A 107 -16.08 -1.60 8.57
CA ARG A 107 -16.64 -2.88 9.06
C ARG A 107 -15.83 -4.13 8.68
N TYR A 108 -14.96 -4.06 7.67
CA TYR A 108 -14.18 -5.18 7.14
C TYR A 108 -12.99 -4.66 6.31
N GLY A 109 -12.10 -5.56 5.87
CA GLY A 109 -10.97 -5.21 4.99
C GLY A 109 -9.86 -4.46 5.74
N HIS A 110 -9.18 -5.16 6.65
CA HIS A 110 -8.07 -4.63 7.43
C HIS A 110 -6.73 -4.95 6.77
N ALA A 111 -5.91 -3.91 6.57
CA ALA A 111 -4.57 -4.03 6.03
C ALA A 111 -3.70 -2.90 6.58
N ASN A 112 -2.40 -3.06 6.51
CA ASN A 112 -1.51 -1.91 6.54
C ASN A 112 -1.76 -1.11 5.26
N LEU A 113 -2.53 -0.02 5.39
CA LEU A 113 -3.02 0.78 4.28
C LEU A 113 -2.10 1.98 4.09
N VAL A 114 -1.70 2.25 2.86
CA VAL A 114 -0.98 3.47 2.49
C VAL A 114 -1.85 4.24 1.50
N MET A 115 -2.06 5.52 1.80
CA MET A 115 -2.88 6.45 1.04
C MET A 115 -1.98 7.58 0.54
N VAL A 116 -1.87 7.74 -0.77
CA VAL A 116 -0.89 8.64 -1.40
C VAL A 116 -1.52 10.01 -1.67
N LEU A 117 -0.87 11.05 -1.16
CA LEU A 117 -1.25 12.44 -1.35
C LEU A 117 -0.43 13.08 -2.48
N ASP A 118 0.88 12.79 -2.52
CA ASP A 118 1.81 13.21 -3.57
C ASP A 118 2.84 12.09 -3.77
N ARG A 119 2.91 11.53 -4.99
CA ARG A 119 3.86 10.47 -5.35
C ARG A 119 5.29 11.01 -5.43
N ARG A 120 5.44 12.28 -5.80
CA ARG A 120 6.73 12.91 -6.12
C ARG A 120 7.49 12.15 -7.20
N GLY A 121 6.76 11.70 -8.22
CA GLY A 121 7.30 10.96 -9.37
C GLY A 121 8.06 9.69 -8.96
N ASP A 122 9.30 9.55 -9.44
CA ASP A 122 10.13 8.37 -9.19
C ASP A 122 10.54 8.16 -7.72
N VAL A 123 10.29 9.13 -6.83
CA VAL A 123 10.51 8.96 -5.39
C VAL A 123 9.60 7.84 -4.86
N PHE A 124 8.35 7.76 -5.32
CA PHE A 124 7.38 6.75 -4.91
C PHE A 124 7.89 5.31 -5.09
N PRO A 125 8.22 4.81 -6.30
CA PRO A 125 8.66 3.44 -6.47
C PRO A 125 9.95 3.13 -5.71
N ARG A 126 10.89 4.09 -5.64
CA ARG A 126 12.15 3.94 -4.88
C ARG A 126 11.89 3.78 -3.39
N PHE A 127 10.95 4.53 -2.83
CA PHE A 127 10.57 4.41 -1.42
C PHE A 127 10.03 3.01 -1.11
N PHE A 128 9.10 2.49 -1.93
CA PHE A 128 8.54 1.15 -1.71
C PHE A 128 9.55 0.03 -1.95
N GLN A 129 10.46 0.17 -2.91
CA GLN A 129 11.59 -0.75 -3.06
C GLN A 129 12.42 -0.85 -1.78
N ARG A 130 12.77 0.29 -1.17
CA ARG A 130 13.52 0.34 0.10
C ARG A 130 12.72 -0.28 1.24
N LEU A 131 11.43 0.05 1.35
CA LEU A 131 10.54 -0.48 2.38
C LEU A 131 10.46 -2.02 2.31
N PHE A 132 10.15 -2.57 1.14
CA PHE A 132 10.00 -4.01 0.98
C PHE A 132 11.34 -4.76 1.06
N THR A 133 12.44 -4.11 0.71
CA THR A 133 13.80 -4.66 0.95
C THR A 133 14.08 -4.81 2.44
N GLU A 134 13.75 -3.82 3.27
CA GLU A 134 13.90 -3.94 4.72
C GLU A 134 12.95 -5.00 5.29
N MET A 135 11.73 -5.11 4.75
CA MET A 135 10.79 -6.16 5.15
C MET A 135 11.29 -7.57 4.86
N LYS A 136 11.97 -7.78 3.72
CA LYS A 136 12.66 -9.04 3.39
C LYS A 136 13.80 -9.37 4.34
N ARG A 137 14.41 -8.37 4.96
CA ARG A 137 15.43 -8.56 5.99
C ARG A 137 14.82 -8.87 7.37
N GLY A 138 13.49 -9.04 7.44
CA GLY A 138 12.76 -9.34 8.67
C GLY A 138 12.39 -8.12 9.50
N VAL A 139 12.65 -6.90 9.02
CA VAL A 139 12.21 -5.67 9.70
C VAL A 139 10.71 -5.52 9.47
N SER A 140 9.92 -5.28 10.52
CA SER A 140 8.48 -5.07 10.34
C SER A 140 8.18 -3.79 9.56
N MET A 141 7.10 -3.78 8.78
CA MET A 141 6.68 -2.64 7.96
C MET A 141 6.62 -1.34 8.76
N PRO A 142 6.01 -1.27 9.97
CA PRO A 142 5.95 0.00 10.69
C PRO A 142 7.32 0.50 11.16
N VAL A 143 8.23 -0.41 11.53
CA VAL A 143 9.59 -0.05 11.94
C VAL A 143 10.42 0.42 10.73
N ALA A 144 10.32 -0.29 9.61
CA ALA A 144 10.95 0.12 8.35
C ALA A 144 10.39 1.45 7.85
N TRP A 145 9.08 1.67 7.98
CA TRP A 145 8.41 2.92 7.63
C TRP A 145 8.97 4.11 8.40
N VAL A 146 9.01 4.03 9.73
CA VAL A 146 9.55 5.10 10.59
C VAL A 146 11.02 5.39 10.29
N LYS A 147 11.80 4.36 9.94
CA LYS A 147 13.20 4.53 9.53
C LYS A 147 13.34 5.28 8.19
N LEU A 148 12.43 5.05 7.24
CA LEU A 148 12.50 5.62 5.90
C LEU A 148 11.81 6.98 5.78
N ALA A 149 10.74 7.21 6.52
CA ALA A 149 9.99 8.46 6.60
C ALA A 149 9.79 8.87 8.07
N PRO A 150 10.86 9.34 8.76
CA PRO A 150 10.76 9.79 10.15
C PRO A 150 9.75 10.92 10.29
N GLN A 151 8.84 10.86 11.27
CA GLN A 151 7.84 11.92 11.47
C GLN A 151 8.39 13.02 12.38
N ILE A 152 9.44 13.72 11.93
CA ILE A 152 10.07 14.80 12.67
C ILE A 152 9.45 16.13 12.21
N PRO A 153 8.72 16.86 13.08
CA PRO A 153 8.15 18.15 12.70
C PRO A 153 9.21 19.12 12.15
N GLY A 154 8.96 19.66 10.95
CA GLY A 154 9.83 20.64 10.30
C GLY A 154 11.04 20.09 9.56
N ALA A 155 11.23 18.76 9.51
CA ALA A 155 12.24 18.15 8.67
C ALA A 155 11.75 18.03 7.21
N ASP A 156 12.61 18.34 6.25
CA ASP A 156 12.37 18.03 4.84
C ASP A 156 12.74 16.56 4.59
N HIS A 157 11.83 15.82 3.94
CA HIS A 157 12.03 14.44 3.56
C HIS A 157 12.01 14.31 2.04
N ALA A 158 13.04 14.83 1.39
CA ALA A 158 13.15 14.81 -0.07
C ALA A 158 13.03 13.40 -0.71
N ASP A 159 13.34 12.35 0.07
CA ASP A 159 13.39 10.96 -0.39
C ASP A 159 12.13 10.13 -0.05
N CYS A 160 11.00 10.75 0.34
CA CYS A 160 9.73 10.04 0.53
C CYS A 160 8.55 10.71 -0.18
N PRO A 161 7.57 9.92 -0.66
CA PRO A 161 6.28 10.45 -1.10
C PRO A 161 5.46 10.96 0.09
N ASP A 162 4.52 11.88 -0.16
CA ASP A 162 3.58 12.31 0.85
C ASP A 162 2.46 11.28 0.95
N THR A 163 2.35 10.68 2.12
CA THR A 163 1.47 9.52 2.35
C THR A 163 0.89 9.54 3.75
N ILE A 164 -0.29 8.95 3.89
CA ILE A 164 -0.90 8.61 5.17
C ILE A 164 -0.79 7.10 5.34
N PHE A 165 -0.28 6.63 6.48
CA PHE A 165 -0.09 5.21 6.77
C PHE A 165 -0.91 4.73 7.99
N PRO A 166 -2.18 4.31 7.79
CA PRO A 166 -2.91 3.54 8.80
C PRO A 166 -2.34 2.13 8.98
N CYS A 167 -1.65 1.90 10.10
CA CYS A 167 -1.07 0.61 10.47
C CYS A 167 -2.10 -0.32 11.14
N GLU A 168 -3.09 -0.81 10.38
CA GLU A 168 -4.20 -1.59 10.95
C GLU A 168 -3.86 -3.07 11.18
N ALA A 169 -3.03 -3.67 10.31
CA ALA A 169 -2.59 -5.06 10.46
C ALA A 169 -1.43 -5.21 11.45
N GLY A 170 -0.85 -4.09 11.89
CA GLY A 170 0.19 -4.05 12.90
C GLY A 170 1.56 -4.43 12.36
N GLN A 171 2.33 -5.16 13.19
CA GLN A 171 3.68 -5.59 12.86
C GLN A 171 3.62 -6.72 11.81
N LEU A 172 4.25 -6.52 10.66
CA LEU A 172 4.27 -7.47 9.55
C LEU A 172 5.63 -7.43 8.87
N ALA A 173 6.26 -8.58 8.59
CA ALA A 173 7.51 -8.66 7.83
C ALA A 173 7.42 -9.74 6.73
N PHE A 174 8.42 -9.79 5.85
CA PHE A 174 8.55 -10.84 4.84
C PHE A 174 9.58 -11.89 5.26
N LYS A 175 9.43 -13.10 4.70
CA LYS A 175 10.35 -14.22 4.91
C LYS A 175 10.60 -15.00 3.62
#